data_AF-A0AAU6CZI7-F1
#
_entry.id   AF-A0AAU6CZI7-F1
#
_cell.length_a   1.000
_cell.length_b   1.000
_cell.length_c   1.000
_cell.angle_alpha   90.00
_cell.angle_beta   90.00
_cell.angle_gamma   90.00
#
_symmetry.space_group_name_H-M   'P 1'
#
loop_
_entity.id
_entity.type
_entity.pdbx_description
1 polymer ?
#
loop_
_entity_poly.entity_id
_entity_poly.type
_entity_poly.pdbx_seq_one_letter_code
_entity_poly.pdbx_strand_id
1 'polypeptide(L)'
;MEPLGEAGDWGYGPPRYLPVDRVRVGADVLTRTPYDRLTAHVGPQDLVAADVYPQGWDTAESLDWARHWYADLTRFLDAAAREGQAVIVWLD
;
A
#
# COMPACT_ATOMS: atom_id res chain seq x y z
N MET A 1 -7.12 16.31 21.79
CA MET A 1 -6.57 15.34 20.82
C MET A 1 -5.82 14.31 21.62
N GLU A 2 -6.27 13.06 21.60
CA GLU A 2 -5.54 11.94 22.19
C GLU A 2 -4.26 11.70 21.38
N PRO A 3 -3.09 11.54 22.01
CA PRO A 3 -1.87 11.23 21.29
C PRO A 3 -2.00 9.84 20.64
N LEU A 4 -1.52 9.68 19.41
CA LEU A 4 -1.67 8.43 18.65
C LEU A 4 -0.85 7.24 19.19
N GLY A 5 -0.15 7.38 20.32
CA GLY A 5 0.85 6.44 20.83
C GLY A 5 2.06 7.19 21.43
N GLU A 6 2.89 6.50 22.21
CA GLU A 6 4.15 7.08 22.70
C GLU A 6 5.16 7.18 21.56
N ALA A 7 5.91 8.28 21.50
CA ALA A 7 6.91 8.53 20.48
C ALA A 7 8.09 7.55 20.59
N GLY A 8 7.93 6.32 20.12
CA GLY A 8 8.98 5.29 20.18
C GLY A 8 8.52 3.88 19.78
N ASP A 9 7.24 3.55 19.93
CA ASP A 9 6.70 2.19 19.72
C ASP A 9 5.74 2.15 18.52
N TRP A 10 6.27 2.42 17.33
CA TRP A 10 5.46 2.51 16.11
C TRP A 10 5.66 1.33 15.15
N GLY A 11 6.30 0.24 15.60
CA GLY A 11 6.65 -0.89 14.74
C GLY A 11 7.64 -0.49 13.64
N TYR A 12 7.14 -0.23 12.44
CA TYR A 12 7.92 0.11 11.24
C TYR A 12 8.28 1.61 11.11
N GLY A 13 8.32 2.32 12.24
CA GLY A 13 8.64 3.74 12.32
C GLY A 13 7.40 4.64 12.32
N PRO A 14 7.59 5.97 12.42
CA PRO A 14 6.50 6.89 12.68
C PRO A 14 5.44 6.87 11.56
N PRO A 15 4.15 7.01 11.89
CA PRO A 15 3.09 7.11 10.90
C PRO A 15 3.35 8.21 9.87
N ARG A 16 3.02 7.91 8.61
CA ARG A 16 3.18 8.85 7.50
C ARG A 16 1.87 9.54 7.20
N TYR A 17 1.92 10.86 7.09
CA TYR A 17 0.77 11.67 6.72
C TYR A 17 0.72 11.90 5.20
N LEU A 18 -0.38 11.55 4.57
CA LEU A 18 -0.68 11.82 3.16
C LEU A 18 -1.76 12.91 3.08
N PRO A 19 -1.41 14.15 2.66
CA PRO A 19 -2.40 15.19 2.47
C PRO A 19 -3.35 14.85 1.31
N VAL A 20 -4.54 15.47 1.32
CA VAL A 20 -5.64 15.22 0.35
C VAL A 20 -5.15 15.22 -1.10
N ASP A 21 -4.30 16.18 -1.49
CA ASP A 21 -3.80 16.25 -2.87
C ASP A 21 -2.91 15.05 -3.24
N ARG A 22 -2.16 14.51 -2.28
CA ARG A 22 -1.37 13.28 -2.48
C ARG A 22 -2.25 12.04 -2.52
N VAL A 23 -3.31 12.00 -1.71
CA VAL A 23 -4.32 10.92 -1.75
C VAL A 23 -4.99 10.89 -3.13
N ARG A 24 -5.38 12.05 -3.68
CA ARG A 24 -5.97 12.15 -5.02
C ARG A 24 -5.03 11.67 -6.12
N VAL A 25 -3.75 12.08 -6.08
CA VAL A 25 -2.75 11.60 -7.03
C VAL A 25 -2.55 10.08 -6.91
N GLY A 26 -2.46 9.56 -5.69
CA GLY A 26 -2.34 8.12 -5.44
C GLY A 26 -3.53 7.34 -5.99
N ALA A 27 -4.75 7.78 -5.66
CA ALA A 27 -5.98 7.16 -6.15
C ALA A 27 -6.06 7.13 -7.69
N ASP A 28 -5.77 8.26 -8.35
CA ASP A 28 -5.79 8.34 -9.82
C ASP A 28 -4.74 7.41 -10.47
N VAL A 29 -3.55 7.29 -9.88
CA VAL A 29 -2.51 6.38 -10.40
C VAL A 29 -2.93 4.92 -10.22
N LEU A 30 -3.42 4.55 -9.03
CA LEU A 30 -3.80 3.16 -8.73
C LEU A 30 -5.02 2.73 -9.55
N THR A 31 -6.06 3.57 -9.66
CA THR A 31 -7.26 3.26 -10.45
C THR A 31 -6.95 3.05 -11.94
N ARG A 32 -5.93 3.73 -12.47
CA ARG A 32 -5.48 3.58 -13.88
C ARG A 32 -4.44 2.48 -14.09
N THR A 33 -4.02 1.80 -13.03
CA THR A 33 -3.01 0.74 -13.07
C THR A 33 -3.60 -0.56 -12.53
N PRO A 34 -4.30 -1.35 -13.37
CA PRO A 34 -4.77 -2.66 -12.95
C PRO A 34 -3.62 -3.55 -12.45
N TYR A 35 -3.91 -4.47 -11.53
CA TYR A 35 -2.87 -5.32 -10.92
C TYR A 35 -2.04 -6.09 -11.96
N ASP A 36 -2.67 -6.62 -13.00
CA ASP A 36 -1.95 -7.33 -14.08
C ASP A 36 -0.97 -6.42 -14.82
N ARG A 37 -1.26 -5.11 -14.89
CA ARG A 37 -0.34 -4.11 -15.44
C ARG A 37 0.78 -3.77 -14.46
N LEU A 38 0.47 -3.70 -13.17
CA LEU A 38 1.46 -3.47 -12.11
C LEU A 38 2.53 -4.57 -12.10
N THR A 39 2.12 -5.83 -12.26
CA THR A 39 3.00 -7.01 -12.15
C THR A 39 3.50 -7.56 -13.48
N ALA A 40 3.18 -6.93 -14.61
CA ALA A 40 3.47 -7.46 -15.96
C ALA A 40 4.93 -7.90 -16.20
N HIS A 41 5.87 -7.32 -15.46
CA HIS A 41 7.31 -7.59 -15.55
C HIS A 41 7.94 -7.92 -14.19
N VAL A 42 7.13 -8.34 -13.22
CA VAL A 42 7.58 -8.69 -11.88
C VAL A 42 7.13 -10.11 -11.57
N GLY A 43 8.10 -11.01 -11.44
CA GLY A 43 7.89 -12.39 -11.01
C GLY A 43 8.14 -12.60 -9.52
N PRO A 44 7.73 -13.77 -8.99
CA PRO A 44 7.96 -14.16 -7.59
C PRO A 44 9.44 -14.00 -7.17
N GLN A 45 10.36 -14.45 -8.03
CA GLN A 45 11.81 -14.40 -7.78
C GLN A 45 12.38 -12.98 -7.73
N ASP A 46 11.75 -12.01 -8.40
CA ASP A 46 12.19 -10.61 -8.34
C ASP A 46 11.93 -10.02 -6.94
N LEU A 47 10.81 -10.40 -6.31
CA LEU A 47 10.47 -9.98 -4.95
C LEU A 47 11.37 -10.65 -3.90
N VAL A 48 11.74 -11.92 -4.12
CA VAL A 48 12.73 -12.62 -3.28
C VAL A 48 14.09 -11.95 -3.39
N ALA A 49 14.55 -11.67 -4.61
CA ALA A 49 15.85 -11.03 -4.84
C ALA A 49 15.91 -9.60 -4.26
N ALA A 50 14.77 -8.91 -4.21
CA ALA A 50 14.63 -7.58 -3.62
C ALA A 50 14.41 -7.59 -2.09
N ASP A 51 14.43 -8.76 -1.44
CA ASP A 51 14.23 -8.93 0.01
C ASP A 51 12.92 -8.29 0.52
N VAL A 52 11.84 -8.49 -0.23
CA VAL A 52 10.54 -7.87 0.06
C VAL A 52 9.85 -8.59 1.23
N TYR A 53 9.58 -7.87 2.33
CA TYR A 53 8.74 -8.34 3.43
C TYR A 53 7.31 -8.73 2.95
N PRO A 54 6.63 -9.75 3.50
CA PRO A 54 6.97 -10.57 4.67
C PRO A 54 7.92 -11.76 4.41
N GLN A 55 8.62 -11.79 3.27
CA GLN A 55 9.26 -12.99 2.73
C GLN A 55 8.23 -14.04 2.26
N GLY A 56 8.70 -15.09 1.58
CA GLY A 56 7.82 -16.16 1.05
C GLY A 56 7.17 -15.83 -0.31
N TRP A 57 7.83 -15.00 -1.11
CA TRP A 57 7.38 -14.64 -2.46
C TRP A 57 7.81 -15.64 -3.54
N ASP A 58 8.15 -16.88 -3.21
CA ASP A 58 8.77 -17.83 -4.14
C ASP A 58 7.77 -18.55 -5.06
N THR A 59 6.46 -18.32 -4.87
CA THR A 59 5.38 -18.98 -5.61
C THR A 59 4.50 -17.99 -6.37
N ALA A 60 3.77 -18.46 -7.40
CA ALA A 60 2.82 -17.60 -8.13
C ALA A 60 1.63 -17.18 -7.24
N GLU A 61 1.21 -18.06 -6.33
CA GLU A 61 0.14 -17.83 -5.37
C GLU A 61 0.45 -16.67 -4.41
N SER A 62 1.74 -16.45 -4.09
CA SER A 62 2.17 -15.31 -3.28
C SER A 62 1.88 -13.96 -3.97
N LEU A 63 2.08 -13.87 -5.29
CA LEU A 63 1.72 -12.68 -6.07
C LEU A 63 0.20 -12.51 -6.17
N ASP A 64 -0.56 -13.59 -6.28
CA ASP A 64 -2.02 -13.52 -6.29
C ASP A 64 -2.59 -13.11 -4.93
N TRP A 65 -1.93 -13.46 -3.82
CA TRP A 65 -2.30 -12.97 -2.49
C TRP A 65 -2.24 -11.43 -2.41
N ALA A 66 -1.20 -10.80 -2.98
CA ALA A 66 -1.05 -9.35 -3.00
C ALA A 66 -2.09 -8.63 -3.87
N ARG A 67 -2.69 -9.31 -4.86
CA ARG A 67 -3.77 -8.76 -5.71
C ARG A 67 -4.96 -8.29 -4.87
N HIS A 68 -5.36 -9.06 -3.87
CA HIS A 68 -6.51 -8.75 -3.03
C HIS A 68 -6.28 -7.43 -2.27
N TRP A 69 -5.12 -7.31 -1.61
CA TRP A 69 -4.72 -6.11 -0.88
C TRP A 69 -4.56 -4.89 -1.78
N TYR A 70 -4.01 -5.07 -2.98
CA TYR A 70 -3.91 -3.99 -3.96
C TYR A 70 -5.28 -3.43 -4.36
N ALA A 71 -6.26 -4.32 -4.60
CA ALA A 71 -7.60 -3.92 -4.97
C ALA A 71 -8.31 -3.15 -3.84
N ASP A 72 -8.15 -3.60 -2.60
CA ASP A 72 -8.76 -2.96 -1.44
C ASP A 72 -8.09 -1.61 -1.12
N LEU A 73 -6.76 -1.52 -1.22
CA LEU A 73 -6.02 -0.26 -1.09
C LEU A 73 -6.46 0.77 -2.15
N THR A 74 -6.63 0.33 -3.39
CA THR A 74 -7.09 1.19 -4.49
C THR A 74 -8.48 1.74 -4.19
N ARG A 75 -9.42 0.88 -3.75
CA ARG A 75 -10.78 1.31 -3.38
C ARG A 75 -10.78 2.26 -2.18
N PHE A 76 -9.93 1.99 -1.18
CA PHE A 76 -9.81 2.85 0.00
C PHE A 76 -9.32 4.25 -0.36
N LEU A 77 -8.24 4.35 -1.16
CA LEU A 77 -7.71 5.64 -1.58
C LEU A 77 -8.64 6.40 -2.53
N ASP A 78 -9.36 5.70 -3.41
CA ASP A 78 -10.38 6.32 -4.26
C ASP A 78 -11.53 6.92 -3.43
N ALA A 79 -12.04 6.19 -2.44
CA ALA A 79 -13.06 6.69 -1.52
C ALA A 79 -12.55 7.92 -0.74
N ALA A 80 -11.35 7.84 -0.15
CA ALA A 80 -10.76 8.97 0.57
C ALA A 80 -10.55 10.19 -0.34
N ALA A 81 -10.12 9.99 -1.59
CA ALA A 81 -9.93 11.07 -2.56
C ALA A 81 -11.26 11.77 -2.92
N ARG A 82 -12.34 10.99 -3.12
CA ARG A 82 -13.69 11.49 -3.42
C ARG A 82 -14.27 12.32 -2.28
N GLU A 83 -14.07 11.87 -1.05
CA GLU A 83 -14.54 12.57 0.15
C GLU A 83 -13.60 13.70 0.62
N GLY A 84 -12.48 13.92 -0.08
CA GLY A 84 -11.52 14.98 0.26
C GLY A 84 -10.78 14.73 1.58
N GLN A 85 -10.54 13.46 1.92
CA GLN A 85 -9.90 13.04 3.17
C GLN A 85 -8.39 12.86 3.00
N ALA A 86 -7.65 13.29 4.03
CA ALA A 86 -6.24 12.93 4.19
C ALA A 86 -6.14 11.52 4.78
N VAL A 87 -4.99 10.86 4.58
CA VAL A 87 -4.75 9.49 5.05
C VAL A 87 -3.50 9.47 5.95
N ILE A 88 -3.55 8.65 6.99
CA ILE A 88 -2.38 8.31 7.80
C ILE A 88 -2.04 6.85 7.50
N VAL A 89 -0.79 6.58 7.15
CA VAL A 89 -0.26 5.23 6.97
C VAL A 89 0.54 4.88 8.20
N TRP A 90 0.12 3.85 8.90
CA TRP A 90 0.79 3.29 10.07
C TRP A 90 0.94 1.79 9.87
N LEU A 91 2.11 1.26 10.24
CA LEU A 91 2.49 -0.13 10.09
C LEU A 91 3.06 -0.56 11.43
N ASP A 92 2.40 -1.52 12.08
CA ASP A 92 2.81 -2.13 13.34
C ASP A 92 3.63 -3.40 13.07
#